data_AF-A0A9D0ZT63-F1
#
_entry.id   AF-A0A9D0ZT63-F1
#
_cell.length_a   1.000
_cell.length_b   1.000
_cell.length_c   1.000
_cell.angle_alpha   90.00
_cell.angle_beta   90.00
_cell.angle_gamma   90.00
#
_symmetry.space_group_name_H-M   'P 1'
#
loop_
_entity.id
_entity.type
_entity.pdbx_description
1 polymer ?
#
loop_
_entity_poly.entity_id
_entity_poly.type
_entity_poly.pdbx_seq_one_letter_code
_entity_poly.pdbx_strand_id
1 'polypeptide(L)' 'MTKVMVHSGNVEGALRKLKVDKDGSRAKLKERTQGYLKPGVKRRNAKKEGIINTRRRNARENRYN' A
#
# COMPACT_ATOMS: atom_id res chain seq x y z
N MET A 1 -3.32 -7.46 12.13
CA MET A 1 -2.54 -6.55 12.99
C MET A 1 -1.08 -6.91 12.78
N THR A 2 -0.25 -5.97 12.31
CA THR A 2 1.16 -6.25 11.96
C THR A 2 2.02 -6.19 13.22
N LYS A 3 2.61 -7.32 13.62
CA LYS A 3 3.60 -7.39 14.70
C LYS A 3 5.00 -7.45 14.08
N VAL A 4 5.86 -6.49 14.42
CA VAL A 4 7.27 -6.49 14.01
C VAL A 4 8.13 -6.71 15.25
N MET A 5 8.91 -7.79 15.27
CA MET A 5 9.85 -8.06 16.36
C MET A 5 11.18 -7.34 16.10
N VAL A 6 11.64 -6.57 17.08
CA VAL A 6 12.96 -5.91 17.04
C VAL A 6 14.01 -6.96 17.37
N HIS A 7 14.98 -7.15 16.48
CA HIS A 7 16.14 -7.99 16.73
C HIS A 7 17.37 -7.12 16.98
N SER A 8 18.26 -7.58 17.86
CA SER A 8 19.61 -7.02 18.08
C SER A 8 19.66 -5.51 18.34
N GLY A 9 18.62 -4.94 18.97
CA GLY A 9 18.56 -3.51 19.29
C GLY A 9 18.37 -2.59 18.08
N ASN A 10 18.17 -3.12 16.87
CA ASN A 10 17.97 -2.32 15.66
C ASN A 10 16.53 -1.78 15.57
N VAL A 11 16.26 -0.75 16.36
CA VAL A 11 14.94 -0.09 16.44
C VAL A 11 14.59 0.62 15.13
N GLU A 12 15.55 1.29 14.48
CA GLU A 12 15.28 2.03 13.24
C GLU A 12 14.85 1.12 12.09
N GLY A 13 15.52 -0.03 11.93
CA GLY A 13 15.16 -1.03 10.92
C GLY A 13 13.78 -1.63 11.18
N ALA A 14 13.41 -1.85 12.44
CA ALA A 14 12.09 -2.31 12.82
C ALA A 14 11.01 -1.26 12.54
N LEU A 15 11.26 0.02 12.84
CA LEU A 15 10.35 1.14 12.54
C LEU A 15 10.14 1.31 11.03
N ARG A 16 11.20 1.19 10.22
CA ARG A 16 11.07 1.22 8.75
C ARG A 16 10.18 0.09 8.24
N LYS A 17 10.36 -1.14 8.76
CA LYS A 17 9.52 -2.29 8.39
C LYS A 17 8.07 -2.11 8.82
N LEU A 18 7.83 -1.55 10.01
CA LEU A 18 6.49 -1.25 10.52
C LEU A 18 5.78 -0.16 9.69
N LYS A 19 6.53 0.83 9.19
CA LYS A 19 5.99 1.92 8.37
C LYS A 19 5.48 1.47 7.00
N VAL A 20 6.03 0.38 6.46
CA VAL A 20 5.62 -0.19 5.17
C VAL A 20 4.32 -0.97 5.33
N ASP A 21 3.25 -0.46 4.71
CA ASP A 21 1.91 -1.03 4.81
C ASP A 21 1.71 -2.17 3.81
N LYS A 22 2.19 -3.37 4.15
CA LYS A 22 2.04 -4.57 3.33
C LYS A 22 0.58 -5.02 3.18
N ASP A 23 -0.20 -4.85 4.24
CA ASP A 23 -1.59 -5.36 4.31
C ASP A 23 -2.62 -4.34 3.78
N GLY A 24 -2.17 -3.15 3.37
CA GLY A 24 -3.01 -2.05 2.87
C GLY A 24 -3.93 -1.46 3.95
N SER A 25 -3.59 -1.60 5.22
CA SER A 25 -4.39 -1.17 6.38
C SER A 25 -4.65 0.35 6.37
N ARG A 26 -3.67 1.16 5.96
CA ARG A 26 -3.77 2.61 5.85
C ARG A 26 -4.65 3.03 4.67
N ALA A 27 -4.60 2.29 3.57
CA ALA A 27 -5.50 2.52 2.43
C ALA A 27 -6.96 2.25 2.83
N LYS A 28 -7.22 1.13 3.51
CA LYS A 28 -8.55 0.81 4.06
C LYS A 28 -9.02 1.85 5.08
N LEU A 29 -8.12 2.36 5.92
CA LEU A 29 -8.45 3.46 6.84
C LEU A 29 -8.86 4.71 6.08
N LYS A 30 -8.12 5.10 5.03
CA LYS A 30 -8.47 6.24 4.17
C LYS A 30 -9.85 6.08 3.54
N GLU A 31 -10.14 4.90 2.98
CA GLU A 31 -11.47 4.61 2.43
C GLU A 31 -12.58 4.74 3.46
N ARG A 32 -12.35 4.28 4.70
CA ARG A 32 -13.31 4.45 5.81
C ARG A 32 -13.49 5.90 6.21
N THR A 33 -12.40 6.69 6.30
CA THR A 33 -12.47 8.12 6.64
C THR A 33 -13.14 8.95 5.57
N GLN A 34 -13.05 8.54 4.29
CA GLN A 34 -13.73 9.22 3.19
C GLN A 34 -15.26 8.96 3.15
N GLY A 35 -15.76 8.06 3.99
CA GLY A 35 -17.19 7.80 4.12
C GLY A 35 -17.81 7.07 2.93
N TYR A 36 -19.08 7.33 2.65
CA TYR A 36 -19.80 6.68 1.56
C TYR A 36 -19.43 7.28 0.20
N LEU A 37 -18.92 6.42 -0.69
CA LEU A 37 -18.79 6.71 -2.11
C LEU A 37 -19.75 5.82 -2.90
N LYS A 38 -20.39 6.39 -3.93
CA LYS A 38 -21.24 5.62 -4.85
C LYS A 38 -20.45 4.46 -5.47
N PRO A 39 -21.06 3.28 -5.71
CA PRO A 39 -20.37 2.11 -6.23
C PRO A 39 -19.59 2.36 -7.54
N GLY A 40 -20.15 3.17 -8.44
CA GLY A 40 -19.47 3.54 -9.69
C GLY A 40 -18.19 4.34 -9.49
N VAL A 41 -18.16 5.22 -8.49
CA VAL A 41 -16.96 6.00 -8.14
C VAL A 41 -15.89 5.08 -7.55
N LYS A 42 -16.27 4.14 -6.67
CA LYS A 42 -15.35 3.13 -6.12
C LYS A 42 -14.72 2.29 -7.22
N ARG A 43 -15.52 1.77 -8.18
CA ARG A 43 -15.02 0.98 -9.33
C ARG A 43 -14.03 1.77 -10.19
N ARG A 44 -14.33 3.05 -10.47
CA ARG A 44 -13.45 3.91 -11.26
C ARG A 44 -12.11 4.15 -10.56
N ASN A 45 -12.13 4.42 -9.26
CA ASN A 45 -10.92 4.65 -8.48
C ASN A 45 -10.07 3.39 -8.40
N ALA A 46 -10.67 2.22 -8.13
CA ALA A 46 -9.97 0.94 -8.13
C ALA A 46 -9.32 0.64 -9.49
N LYS A 47 -10.02 0.91 -10.60
CA LYS A 47 -9.45 0.74 -11.95
C LYS A 47 -8.26 1.67 -12.20
N LYS A 48 -8.35 2.94 -11.78
CA LYS A 48 -7.25 3.92 -11.90
C LYS A 48 -6.02 3.48 -11.11
N GLU A 49 -6.19 3.10 -9.84
CA GLU A 49 -5.13 2.59 -8.98
C GLU A 49 -4.46 1.34 -9.58
N GLY A 50 -5.25 0.40 -10.09
CA GLY A 50 -4.75 -0.80 -10.77
C GLY A 50 -3.84 -0.48 -11.96
N ILE A 51 -4.29 0.42 -12.85
CA ILE A 51 -3.49 0.85 -14.01
C ILE A 51 -2.16 1.49 -13.57
N ILE A 52 -2.19 2.35 -12.55
CA ILE A 52 -0.98 2.99 -12.01
C ILE A 52 -0.01 1.94 -11.46
N ASN A 53 -0.51 0.96 -10.71
CA ASN A 53 0.31 -0.09 -10.11
C ASN A 53 0.92 -1.01 -11.17
N THR A 54 0.17 -1.41 -12.19
CA THR A 54 0.69 -2.18 -13.32
C THR A 54 1.76 -1.40 -14.08
N ARG A 55 1.51 -0.13 -14.40
CA ARG A 55 2.52 0.72 -15.08
C ARG A 55 3.80 0.84 -14.25
N ARG A 56 3.68 1.06 -12.94
CA ARG A 56 4.84 1.13 -12.03
C ARG A 56 5.59 -0.19 -11.96
N ARG A 57 4.90 -1.32 -11.97
CA ARG A 57 5.51 -2.66 -12.00
C ARG A 57 6.30 -2.87 -13.29
N ASN A 58 5.67 -2.66 -14.43
CA ASN A 58 6.30 -2.85 -15.74
C ASN A 58 7.52 -1.92 -15.90
N ALA A 59 7.42 -0.67 -15.45
CA ALA A 59 8.54 0.28 -15.47
C ALA A 59 9.71 -0.10 -14.54
N ARG A 60 9.51 -0.98 -13.56
CA ARG A 60 10.61 -1.56 -12.78
C ARG A 60 11.19 -2.76 -13.51
N GLU A 61 10.35 -3.68 -13.98
CA GLU A 61 10.78 -4.88 -14.71
C GLU A 61 11.61 -4.53 -15.95
N ASN A 62 11.21 -3.52 -16.73
CA ASN A 62 11.94 -3.04 -17.91
C ASN A 62 13.27 -2.32 -17.60
N ARG A 63 13.62 -2.04 -16.34
CA ARG A 63 14.95 -1.49 -15.98
C ARG A 63 15.97 -2.58 -15.67
N TYR A 64 15.49 -3.79 -15.37
CA TYR A 64 16.33 -4.93 -15.04
C TYR A 64 16.57 -5.84 -16.24
N ASN A 65 15.71 -5.75 -17.27
CA ASN A 65 15.93 -6.30 -18.61
C ASN A 65 16.68 -5.29 -19.48
#